data_AF-A0A924SVV8-F1
#
_entry.id   AF-A0A924SVV8-F1
#
_cell.length_a   1.000
_cell.length_b   1.000
_cell.length_c   1.000
_cell.angle_alpha   90.00
_cell.angle_beta   90.00
_cell.angle_gamma   90.00
#
_symmetry.space_group_name_H-M   'P 1'
#
loop_
_entity.id
_entity.type
_entity.pdbx_description
1 polymer ?
#
loop_
_entity_poly.entity_id
_entity_poly.type
_entity_poly.pdbx_seq_one_letter_code
_entity_poly.pdbx_strand_id
1 'polypeptide(L)'
;MKNLIIVILSLVGTVACGRAPEKDLGEFAPYVASFEQKSQEVGAPVQVTDLKMRFGDLQAAQEDGVCEIKDGETPTITIDQTAWSTMNETTREAVVFHELGHCVLKRVHDKTLDKVGMPVSLMYPTQMDSSIYSLNQAQYTHELFQKRGQF
;
A
#
# COMPACT_ATOMS: atom_id res chain seq x y z
N MET A 1 -12.19 -0.39 -67.91
CA MET A 1 -11.08 -0.10 -66.99
C MET A 1 -11.48 1.02 -66.06
N LYS A 2 -11.68 0.74 -64.76
CA LYS A 2 -11.44 1.66 -63.65
C LYS A 2 -11.56 0.86 -62.35
N ASN A 3 -10.52 0.99 -61.54
CA ASN A 3 -10.10 -0.01 -60.57
C ASN A 3 -10.89 0.13 -59.26
N LEU A 4 -11.24 -1.01 -58.67
CA LEU A 4 -11.78 -1.11 -57.32
C LEU A 4 -10.61 -0.99 -56.34
N ILE A 5 -10.55 0.09 -55.56
CA ILE A 5 -9.54 0.27 -54.52
C ILE A 5 -10.13 -0.30 -53.22
N ILE A 6 -9.61 -1.45 -52.80
CA ILE A 6 -9.85 -2.02 -51.47
C ILE A 6 -8.81 -1.39 -50.54
N VAL A 7 -9.24 -0.47 -49.69
CA VAL A 7 -8.41 0.07 -48.61
C VAL A 7 -8.45 -0.93 -47.46
N ILE A 8 -7.41 -1.76 -47.37
CA ILE A 8 -7.18 -2.62 -46.19
C ILE A 8 -6.71 -1.68 -45.07
N LEU A 9 -7.63 -1.32 -44.18
CA LEU A 9 -7.31 -0.60 -42.95
C LEU A 9 -6.67 -1.59 -41.98
N SER A 10 -5.36 -1.72 -42.07
CA SER A 10 -4.55 -2.51 -41.14
C SER A 10 -4.64 -1.88 -39.75
N LEU A 11 -5.49 -2.45 -38.89
CA LEU A 11 -5.52 -2.14 -37.46
C LEU A 11 -4.20 -2.65 -36.86
N VAL A 12 -3.19 -1.79 -36.83
CA VAL A 12 -1.96 -2.06 -36.08
C VAL A 12 -2.34 -1.98 -34.60
N GLY A 13 -2.68 -3.14 -34.02
CA GLY A 13 -2.82 -3.27 -32.58
C GLY A 13 -1.49 -2.94 -31.95
N THR A 14 -1.40 -1.78 -31.31
CA THR A 14 -0.26 -1.43 -30.48
C THR A 14 -0.19 -2.45 -29.37
N VAL A 15 0.79 -3.36 -29.45
CA VAL A 15 1.16 -4.22 -28.32
C VAL A 15 1.76 -3.28 -27.29
N ALA A 16 0.94 -2.83 -26.35
CA ALA A 16 1.44 -2.13 -25.18
C ALA A 16 2.23 -3.17 -24.39
N CYS A 17 3.57 -3.12 -24.48
CA CYS A 17 4.45 -3.87 -23.60
C CYS A 17 4.27 -3.33 -22.17
N GLY A 18 3.28 -3.86 -21.47
CA GLY A 18 3.01 -3.57 -20.07
C GLY A 18 2.52 -4.84 -19.40
N ARG A 19 2.96 -5.05 -18.15
CA ARG A 19 2.41 -6.11 -17.29
C ARG A 19 0.95 -5.77 -17.01
N ALA A 20 0.06 -6.77 -17.09
CA ALA A 20 -1.29 -6.59 -16.59
C ALA A 20 -1.26 -6.42 -15.06
N PRO A 21 -2.07 -5.51 -14.49
CA PRO A 21 -2.19 -5.40 -13.05
C PRO A 21 -2.71 -6.72 -12.48
N GLU A 22 -2.20 -7.11 -11.32
CA GLU A 22 -2.67 -8.29 -10.60
C GLU A 22 -2.82 -7.97 -9.11
N LYS A 23 -3.93 -8.46 -8.55
CA LYS A 23 -4.33 -8.21 -7.17
C LYS A 23 -4.56 -9.55 -6.49
N ASP A 24 -3.69 -9.87 -5.55
CA ASP A 24 -3.78 -11.08 -4.71
C ASP A 24 -3.50 -10.67 -3.26
N LEU A 25 -4.56 -10.57 -2.45
CA LEU A 25 -4.49 -9.99 -1.11
C LEU A 25 -4.56 -11.04 0.01
N GLY A 26 -4.85 -12.30 -0.30
CA GLY A 26 -5.08 -13.34 0.71
C GLY A 26 -6.00 -12.88 1.86
N GLU A 27 -5.59 -13.14 3.10
CA GLU A 27 -6.32 -12.76 4.31
C GLU A 27 -6.25 -11.26 4.64
N PHE A 28 -5.40 -10.49 3.96
CA PHE A 28 -5.24 -9.07 4.23
C PHE A 28 -6.32 -8.21 3.56
N ALA A 29 -7.18 -8.82 2.73
CA ALA A 29 -8.25 -8.14 2.00
C ALA A 29 -9.15 -7.22 2.87
N PRO A 30 -9.54 -7.59 4.11
CA PRO A 30 -10.32 -6.70 4.97
C PRO A 30 -9.58 -5.41 5.34
N TYR A 31 -8.27 -5.46 5.58
CA TYR A 31 -7.48 -4.27 5.90
C TYR A 31 -7.29 -3.38 4.67
N VAL A 32 -7.10 -3.97 3.48
CA VAL A 32 -7.05 -3.18 2.23
C VAL A 32 -8.40 -2.50 1.97
N ALA A 33 -9.52 -3.17 2.22
CA ALA A 33 -10.85 -2.56 2.11
C ALA A 33 -11.03 -1.42 3.14
N SER A 34 -10.59 -1.60 4.39
CA SER A 34 -10.58 -0.54 5.42
C SER A 34 -9.74 0.66 4.97
N PHE A 35 -8.58 0.42 4.36
CA PHE A 35 -7.70 1.46 3.84
C PHE A 35 -8.38 2.28 2.71
N GLU A 36 -8.97 1.60 1.73
CA GLU A 36 -9.72 2.23 0.65
C GLU A 36 -10.93 3.03 1.20
N GLN A 37 -11.68 2.46 2.15
CA GLN A 37 -12.80 3.15 2.80
C GLN A 37 -12.35 4.42 3.53
N LYS A 38 -11.34 4.32 4.40
CA LYS A 38 -10.82 5.45 5.16
C LYS A 38 -10.25 6.55 4.27
N SER A 39 -9.66 6.18 3.13
CA SER A 39 -9.21 7.15 2.11
C SER A 39 -10.38 7.98 1.55
N GLN A 40 -11.55 7.35 1.35
CA GLN A 40 -12.76 8.03 0.90
C GLN A 40 -13.30 8.96 1.99
N GLU A 41 -13.33 8.51 3.25
CA GLU A 41 -13.81 9.28 4.39
C GLU A 41 -13.03 10.58 4.60
N VAL A 42 -11.71 10.57 4.34
CA VAL A 42 -10.87 11.77 4.42
C VAL A 42 -10.82 12.57 3.12
N GLY A 43 -11.63 12.22 2.11
CA GLY A 43 -11.75 12.98 0.86
C GLY A 43 -10.56 12.83 -0.11
N ALA A 44 -9.79 11.75 0.01
CA ALA A 44 -8.68 11.42 -0.88
C ALA A 44 -8.79 9.94 -1.32
N PRO A 45 -9.81 9.59 -2.12
CA PRO A 45 -10.11 8.20 -2.46
C PRO A 45 -8.94 7.53 -3.19
N VAL A 46 -8.53 6.38 -2.67
CA VAL A 46 -7.51 5.50 -3.22
C VAL A 46 -8.17 4.18 -3.60
N GLN A 47 -7.77 3.63 -4.74
CA GLN A 47 -8.12 2.27 -5.15
C GLN A 47 -6.83 1.47 -5.35
N VAL A 48 -6.74 0.34 -4.66
CA VAL A 48 -5.64 -0.62 -4.80
C VAL A 48 -5.99 -1.59 -5.91
N THR A 49 -5.33 -1.48 -7.07
CA THR A 49 -5.61 -2.33 -8.24
C THR A 49 -4.49 -3.30 -8.61
N ASP A 50 -3.27 -3.09 -8.11
CA ASP A 50 -2.08 -3.88 -8.42
C ASP A 50 -1.23 -4.05 -7.16
N LEU A 51 -1.38 -5.19 -6.48
CA LEU A 51 -0.73 -5.49 -5.21
C LEU A 51 -0.80 -6.98 -4.90
N LYS A 52 0.33 -7.55 -4.45
CA LYS A 52 0.36 -8.85 -3.79
C LYS A 52 0.59 -8.68 -2.31
N MET A 53 -0.09 -9.47 -1.49
CA MET A 53 0.16 -9.57 -0.06
C MET A 53 0.31 -11.02 0.34
N ARG A 54 1.33 -11.32 1.14
CA ARG A 54 1.62 -12.68 1.61
C ARG A 54 2.27 -12.66 2.99
N PHE A 55 2.25 -13.81 3.65
CA PHE A 55 3.15 -14.05 4.77
C PHE A 55 4.56 -14.44 4.30
N GLY A 56 5.53 -14.16 5.15
CA GLY A 56 6.90 -14.65 5.04
C GLY A 56 7.59 -14.70 6.41
N ASP A 57 8.85 -15.10 6.39
CA ASP A 57 9.76 -15.01 7.54
C ASP A 57 10.65 -13.79 7.37
N LEU A 58 10.48 -12.80 8.25
CA LEU A 58 11.25 -11.56 8.28
C LEU A 58 12.06 -11.43 9.58
N GLN A 59 12.19 -12.51 10.36
CA GLN A 59 12.85 -12.47 11.67
C GLN A 59 14.29 -11.98 11.61
N ALA A 60 15.02 -12.30 10.53
CA ALA A 60 16.38 -11.81 10.32
C ALA A 60 16.46 -10.30 10.02
N ALA A 61 15.40 -9.73 9.45
CA ALA A 61 15.30 -8.30 9.16
C ALA A 61 14.80 -7.48 10.36
N GLN A 62 14.19 -8.13 11.36
CA GLN A 62 13.54 -7.47 12.50
C GLN A 62 12.42 -6.52 12.08
N GLU A 63 11.74 -6.83 10.97
CA GLU A 63 10.63 -6.06 10.43
C GLU A 63 9.32 -6.85 10.58
N ASP A 64 8.23 -6.17 10.90
CA ASP A 64 6.89 -6.77 10.99
C ASP A 64 6.24 -6.93 9.61
N GLY A 65 6.69 -6.13 8.65
CA GLY A 65 6.25 -6.13 7.26
C GLY A 65 7.30 -5.47 6.37
N VAL A 66 7.25 -5.78 5.08
CA VAL A 66 8.08 -5.12 4.08
C VAL A 66 7.34 -4.98 2.76
N CYS A 67 7.40 -3.79 2.20
CA CYS A 67 6.98 -3.48 0.84
C CYS A 67 8.17 -3.59 -0.14
N GLU A 68 8.04 -4.46 -1.13
CA GLU A 68 8.96 -4.56 -2.26
C GLU A 68 8.34 -3.97 -3.52
N ILE A 69 8.99 -2.97 -4.10
CA ILE A 69 8.64 -2.40 -5.42
C ILE A 69 9.83 -2.63 -6.34
N LYS A 70 9.63 -3.40 -7.41
CA LYS A 70 10.64 -3.70 -8.43
C LYS A 70 10.10 -3.35 -9.81
N ASP A 71 10.96 -2.87 -10.70
CA ASP A 71 10.57 -2.47 -12.05
C ASP A 71 9.99 -3.65 -12.83
N GLY A 72 8.77 -3.49 -13.34
CA GLY A 72 8.09 -4.52 -14.12
C GLY A 72 7.43 -5.63 -13.30
N GLU A 73 7.49 -5.58 -11.96
CA GLU A 73 6.84 -6.54 -11.06
C GLU A 73 5.68 -5.91 -10.30
N THR A 74 4.75 -6.74 -9.82
CA THR A 74 3.71 -6.30 -8.88
C THR A 74 4.36 -5.86 -7.57
N PRO A 75 4.00 -4.69 -7.02
CA PRO A 75 4.34 -4.37 -5.64
C PRO A 75 3.90 -5.50 -4.72
N THR A 76 4.78 -5.96 -3.85
CA THR A 76 4.51 -7.09 -2.96
C THR A 76 4.75 -6.67 -1.53
N ILE A 77 3.74 -6.81 -0.67
CA ILE A 77 3.89 -6.69 0.78
C ILE A 77 4.05 -8.10 1.35
N THR A 78 5.13 -8.30 2.09
CA THR A 78 5.33 -9.50 2.89
C THR A 78 5.16 -9.12 4.36
N ILE A 79 4.28 -9.81 5.08
CA ILE A 79 4.08 -9.61 6.52
C ILE A 79 4.76 -10.77 7.27
N ASP A 80 5.43 -10.50 8.39
CA ASP A 80 6.03 -11.56 9.20
C ASP A 80 4.93 -12.42 9.85
N GLN A 81 4.94 -13.71 9.55
CA GLN A 81 3.90 -14.63 10.03
C GLN A 81 3.91 -14.79 11.55
N THR A 82 5.12 -14.80 12.15
CA THR A 82 5.29 -15.03 13.59
C THR A 82 4.80 -13.80 14.35
N ALA A 83 5.23 -12.61 13.96
CA ALA A 83 4.79 -11.35 14.53
C ALA A 83 3.27 -11.20 14.38
N TRP A 84 2.72 -11.44 13.19
CA TRP A 84 1.28 -11.35 12.91
C TRP A 84 0.42 -12.20 13.86
N SER A 85 0.89 -13.41 14.18
CA SER A 85 0.17 -14.34 15.07
C SER A 85 0.00 -13.81 16.49
N THR A 86 0.84 -12.85 16.91
CA THR A 86 0.83 -12.25 18.25
C THR A 86 0.16 -10.88 18.30
N MET A 87 -0.05 -10.23 17.15
CA MET A 87 -0.67 -8.91 17.05
C MET A 87 -2.18 -8.98 17.29
N ASN A 88 -2.70 -7.96 17.97
CA ASN A 88 -4.14 -7.69 17.97
C ASN A 88 -4.58 -6.99 16.68
N GLU A 89 -5.89 -6.93 16.44
CA GLU A 89 -6.47 -6.36 15.22
C GLU A 89 -6.06 -4.91 14.96
N THR A 90 -5.93 -4.11 16.02
CA THR A 90 -5.49 -2.72 15.93
C THR A 90 -4.06 -2.61 15.42
N THR A 91 -3.15 -3.43 15.96
CA THR A 91 -1.75 -3.48 15.51
C THR A 91 -1.66 -4.02 14.09
N ARG A 92 -2.45 -5.04 13.73
CA ARG A 92 -2.52 -5.58 12.37
C ARG A 92 -2.94 -4.52 11.36
N GLU A 93 -3.97 -3.74 11.67
CA GLU A 93 -4.37 -2.61 10.81
C GLU A 93 -3.24 -1.59 10.66
N ALA A 94 -2.61 -1.19 11.77
CA ALA A 94 -1.51 -0.22 11.75
C ALA A 94 -0.33 -0.68 10.87
N VAL A 95 0.11 -1.94 10.99
CA VAL A 95 1.18 -2.54 10.18
C VAL A 95 0.78 -2.59 8.71
N VAL A 96 -0.42 -3.11 8.39
CA VAL A 96 -0.87 -3.18 6.99
C VAL A 96 -0.99 -1.78 6.37
N PHE A 97 -1.48 -0.79 7.12
CA PHE A 97 -1.60 0.58 6.64
C PHE A 97 -0.25 1.25 6.41
N HIS A 98 0.74 0.96 7.25
CA HIS A 98 2.12 1.40 7.07
C HIS A 98 2.69 0.85 5.75
N GLU A 99 2.57 -0.45 5.52
CA GLU A 99 3.06 -1.09 4.29
C GLU A 99 2.30 -0.63 3.03
N LEU A 100 0.98 -0.40 3.13
CA LEU A 100 0.20 0.21 2.05
C LEU A 100 0.64 1.66 1.80
N GLY A 101 1.03 2.39 2.84
CA GLY A 101 1.68 3.69 2.73
C GLY A 101 2.91 3.64 1.82
N HIS A 102 3.78 2.66 2.02
CA HIS A 102 4.94 2.42 1.13
C HIS A 102 4.52 1.98 -0.27
N CYS A 103 3.72 0.92 -0.39
CA CYS A 103 3.49 0.23 -1.66
C CYS A 103 2.49 0.96 -2.57
N VAL A 104 1.45 1.57 -2.01
CA VAL A 104 0.36 2.22 -2.74
C VAL A 104 0.58 3.73 -2.84
N LEU A 105 0.96 4.36 -1.72
CA LEU A 105 1.08 5.82 -1.66
C LEU A 105 2.52 6.32 -1.86
N LYS A 106 3.49 5.41 -1.97
CA LYS A 106 4.92 5.72 -2.14
C LYS A 106 5.46 6.63 -1.03
N ARG A 107 4.96 6.45 0.18
CA ARG A 107 5.46 7.15 1.38
C ARG A 107 6.84 6.63 1.76
N VAL A 108 7.64 7.49 2.34
CA VAL A 108 8.89 7.13 3.02
C VAL A 108 8.68 7.26 4.53
N HIS A 109 9.59 6.67 5.31
CA HIS A 109 9.54 6.81 6.76
C HIS A 109 9.62 8.28 7.21
N ASP A 110 8.80 8.65 8.19
CA ASP A 110 8.84 9.95 8.87
C ASP A 110 9.17 9.73 10.35
N LYS A 111 10.39 10.13 10.75
CA LYS A 111 10.91 9.93 12.11
C LYS A 111 10.54 11.07 13.06
N THR A 112 9.66 11.98 12.63
CA THR A 112 9.30 13.14 13.43
C THR A 112 8.47 12.73 14.64
N LEU A 113 8.88 13.23 15.82
CA LEU A 113 8.16 13.11 17.07
C LEU A 113 7.60 14.48 17.46
N ASP A 114 6.46 14.50 18.14
CA ASP A 114 5.90 15.72 18.73
C ASP A 114 6.63 16.14 20.02
N LYS A 115 6.11 17.17 20.70
CA LYS A 115 6.72 17.73 21.93
C LYS A 115 6.70 16.76 23.12
N VAL A 116 5.87 15.73 23.08
CA VAL A 116 5.75 14.71 24.15
C VAL A 116 6.37 13.38 23.73
N GLY A 117 7.07 13.33 22.59
CA GLY A 117 7.80 12.16 22.12
C GLY A 117 6.96 11.16 21.34
N MET A 118 5.79 11.58 20.84
CA MET A 118 4.86 10.71 20.12
C MET A 118 5.06 10.82 18.60
N PRO A 119 5.01 9.70 17.86
CA PRO A 119 5.07 9.75 16.40
C PRO A 119 3.99 10.64 15.80
N VAL A 120 4.35 11.51 14.87
CA VAL A 120 3.38 12.39 14.19
C VAL A 120 2.78 11.76 12.93
N SER A 121 3.37 10.64 12.46
CA SER A 121 3.02 9.94 11.24
C SER A 121 2.89 8.44 11.49
N LEU A 122 2.00 7.79 10.75
CA LEU A 122 1.93 6.32 10.72
C LEU A 122 3.18 5.70 10.08
N MET A 123 3.91 6.47 9.28
CA MET A 123 5.16 6.07 8.62
C MET A 123 6.37 6.13 9.56
N TYR A 124 6.16 6.16 10.87
CA TYR A 124 7.25 6.04 11.83
C TYR A 124 7.89 4.64 11.73
N PRO A 125 9.23 4.52 11.73
CA PRO A 125 9.94 3.29 11.31
C PRO A 125 9.89 2.13 12.32
N THR A 126 9.08 2.22 13.37
CA THR A 126 8.95 1.15 14.37
C THR A 126 7.48 0.81 14.52
N GLN A 127 7.18 -0.41 14.95
CA GLN A 127 5.82 -0.83 15.23
C GLN A 127 5.09 0.19 16.11
N MET A 128 3.92 0.61 15.65
CA MET A 128 3.07 1.52 16.41
C MET A 128 2.39 0.76 17.54
N ASP A 129 2.52 1.25 18.78
CA ASP A 129 1.76 0.70 19.90
C ASP A 129 0.25 0.82 19.63
N SER A 130 -0.50 -0.22 19.97
CA SER A 130 -1.94 -0.30 19.70
C SER A 130 -2.76 0.82 20.35
N SER A 131 -2.37 1.29 21.54
CA SER A 131 -3.05 2.40 22.22
C SER A 131 -2.73 3.72 21.53
N ILE A 132 -1.47 3.92 21.14
CA ILE A 132 -1.04 5.09 20.38
C ILE A 132 -1.77 5.17 19.04
N TYR A 133 -1.83 4.07 18.30
CA TYR A 133 -2.55 4.01 17.03
C TYR A 133 -4.04 4.29 17.23
N SER A 134 -4.68 3.65 18.20
CA SER A 134 -6.12 3.85 18.46
C SER A 134 -6.45 5.29 18.81
N LEU A 135 -5.64 5.93 19.66
CA LEU A 135 -5.86 7.31 20.09
C LEU A 135 -5.66 8.32 18.94
N ASN A 136 -4.79 8.00 17.98
CA ASN A 136 -4.38 8.91 16.90
C ASN A 136 -4.87 8.46 15.52
N GLN A 137 -5.74 7.45 15.42
CA GLN A 137 -6.11 6.81 14.15
C GLN A 137 -6.63 7.82 13.12
N ALA A 138 -7.47 8.78 13.55
CA ALA A 138 -7.99 9.83 12.68
C ALA A 138 -6.89 10.75 12.14
N GLN A 139 -5.94 11.16 12.99
CA GLN A 139 -4.80 11.97 12.59
C GLN A 139 -3.90 11.21 11.61
N TYR A 140 -3.56 9.96 11.93
CA TYR A 140 -2.73 9.11 11.07
C TYR A 140 -3.38 8.82 9.73
N THR A 141 -4.68 8.55 9.71
CA THR A 141 -5.44 8.36 8.47
C THR A 141 -5.40 9.64 7.63
N HIS A 142 -5.68 10.79 8.24
CA HIS A 142 -5.62 12.07 7.53
C HIS A 142 -4.21 12.35 7.00
N GLU A 143 -3.17 12.15 7.82
CA GLU A 143 -1.76 12.33 7.44
C GLU A 143 -1.38 11.45 6.25
N LEU A 144 -1.73 10.16 6.32
CA LEU A 144 -1.38 9.15 5.31
C LEU A 144 -1.92 9.50 3.93
N PHE A 145 -3.16 10.02 3.83
CA PHE A 145 -3.81 10.29 2.55
C PHE A 145 -3.70 11.74 2.07
N GLN A 146 -3.63 12.73 2.96
CA GLN A 146 -3.70 14.16 2.57
C GLN A 146 -2.34 14.84 2.37
N LYS A 147 -1.25 14.30 2.93
CA LYS A 147 0.08 14.92 2.81
C LYS A 147 0.57 14.80 1.35
N ARG A 148 0.54 15.85 0.52
CA ARG A 148 1.05 15.77 -0.88
C ARG A 148 2.53 16.20 -0.93
N GLY A 149 3.36 15.50 -1.73
CA GLY A 149 4.62 16.06 -2.26
C GLY A 149 5.89 15.95 -1.40
N GLN A 150 6.06 14.89 -0.61
CA GLN A 150 7.37 14.52 -0.06
C GLN A 150 7.86 13.26 -0.77
N PHE A 151 8.47 13.44 -1.94
CA PHE A 151 9.26 12.42 -2.64
C PHE A 151 10.71 12.89 -2.66
#